data_AF-A0A1Y5DZR9-F1
#
_entry.id   AF-A0A1Y5DZR9-F1
#
_cell.length_a   1.000
_cell.length_b   1.000
_cell.length_c   1.000
_cell.angle_alpha   90.00
_cell.angle_beta   90.00
_cell.angle_gamma   90.00
#
_symmetry.space_group_name_H-M   'P 1'
#
loop_
_entity.id
_entity.type
_entity.pdbx_description
1 polymer ?
#
loop_
_entity_poly.entity_id
_entity_poly.type
_entity_poly.pdbx_seq_one_letter_code
_entity_poly.pdbx_strand_id
1 'polypeptide(L)'
;ALPGYLQQTDMESNGKSVSKSGDKLSWLTAPVVFGQEGTNGQHAFMQLMHQSDDIIPTDFIVALKGRSQYTENHKVLVANCFAQSEALMQGKTLAQVKAELLESGYTSKEVERLAPHKTMKGNTPSNTLVMDQLTPESMGALLALYEHKIFVQGVLWQVNSFDQWGVELGKQLGSRILSAIDGAEDDLLSASSQSLIARFKAGGNSKKNR
;
A
#
# COMPACT_ATOMS: atom_id res chain seq x y z
N ALA A 1 7.93 8.82 -1.17
CA ALA A 1 7.99 9.30 0.23
C ALA A 1 6.61 9.38 0.87
N LEU A 2 5.64 10.11 0.27
CA LEU A 2 4.30 10.27 0.86
C LEU A 2 3.59 8.94 1.22
N PRO A 3 3.57 7.89 0.37
CA PRO A 3 2.95 6.62 0.75
C PRO A 3 3.57 5.98 2.00
N GLY A 4 4.90 6.07 2.17
CA GLY A 4 5.58 5.56 3.36
C GLY A 4 5.28 6.37 4.63
N TYR A 5 5.11 7.69 4.49
CA TYR A 5 4.65 8.55 5.58
C TYR A 5 3.20 8.19 6.00
N LEU A 6 2.31 8.00 5.02
CA LEU A 6 0.90 7.63 5.29
C LEU A 6 0.78 6.20 5.83
N GLN A 7 1.66 5.29 5.43
CA GLN A 7 1.77 3.95 6.03
C GLN A 7 1.95 4.04 7.53
N GLN A 8 2.97 4.78 7.97
CA GLN A 8 3.19 4.96 9.40
C GLN A 8 1.99 5.68 10.04
N THR A 9 1.59 6.83 9.49
CA THR A 9 0.62 7.71 10.13
C THR A 9 -0.78 7.08 10.24
N ASP A 10 -1.28 6.40 9.21
CA ASP A 10 -2.62 5.78 9.24
C ASP A 10 -2.59 4.46 10.05
N MET A 11 -1.64 3.56 9.71
CA MET A 11 -1.62 2.21 10.27
C MET A 11 -1.19 2.18 11.74
N GLU A 12 -0.22 3.01 12.17
CA GLU A 12 0.19 3.08 13.58
C GLU A 12 -0.89 3.74 14.44
N SER A 13 -1.56 4.77 13.91
CA SER A 13 -2.64 5.47 14.62
C SER A 13 -3.86 4.58 14.81
N ASN A 14 -4.42 4.06 13.71
CA ASN A 14 -5.73 3.42 13.68
C ASN A 14 -5.70 1.91 13.49
N GLY A 15 -4.51 1.28 13.38
CA GLY A 15 -4.33 -0.18 13.38
C GLY A 15 -4.58 -0.78 14.76
N LYS A 16 -5.77 -0.55 15.30
CA LYS A 16 -6.18 -0.88 16.67
C LYS A 16 -7.35 -1.84 16.64
N SER A 17 -7.51 -2.62 17.71
CA SER A 17 -8.59 -3.61 17.80
C SER A 17 -9.38 -3.55 19.10
N VAL A 18 -9.11 -2.54 19.93
CA VAL A 18 -9.74 -2.31 21.22
C VAL A 18 -10.19 -0.85 21.26
N SER A 19 -11.40 -0.62 21.75
CA SER A 19 -11.98 0.72 21.91
C SER A 19 -11.32 1.50 23.05
N LYS A 20 -11.62 2.80 23.15
CA LYS A 20 -11.24 3.65 24.30
C LYS A 20 -11.81 3.17 25.63
N SER A 21 -12.91 2.40 25.62
CA SER A 21 -13.49 1.79 26.83
C SER A 21 -12.81 0.48 27.24
N GLY A 22 -11.88 -0.05 26.42
CA GLY A 22 -11.20 -1.32 26.67
C GLY A 22 -11.91 -2.54 26.06
N ASP A 23 -12.97 -2.33 25.29
CA ASP A 23 -13.74 -3.41 24.67
C ASP A 23 -13.11 -3.85 23.34
N LYS A 24 -13.12 -5.16 23.08
CA LYS A 24 -12.71 -5.70 21.78
C LYS A 24 -13.70 -5.26 20.69
N LEU A 25 -13.19 -4.67 19.62
CA LEU A 25 -14.01 -4.28 18.47
C LEU A 25 -14.43 -5.50 17.63
N SER A 26 -15.65 -5.47 17.11
CA SER A 26 -16.21 -6.52 16.24
C SER A 26 -16.09 -6.21 14.74
N TRP A 27 -15.46 -5.09 14.38
CA TRP A 27 -15.21 -4.66 13.00
C TRP A 27 -13.73 -4.38 12.76
N LEU A 28 -13.37 -4.28 11.48
CA LEU A 28 -12.03 -3.87 11.03
C LEU A 28 -11.85 -2.36 11.16
N THR A 29 -10.61 -1.93 11.46
CA THR A 29 -10.22 -0.53 11.62
C THR A 29 -9.35 -0.08 10.44
N ALA A 30 -8.12 0.41 10.66
CA ALA A 30 -7.27 0.91 9.59
C ALA A 30 -7.01 -0.15 8.51
N PRO A 31 -7.07 0.22 7.21
CA PRO A 31 -6.63 -0.66 6.14
C PRO A 31 -5.09 -0.74 6.10
N VAL A 32 -4.58 -1.70 5.35
CA VAL A 32 -3.17 -1.67 4.94
C VAL A 32 -3.00 -0.56 3.89
N VAL A 33 -2.14 0.41 4.18
CA VAL A 33 -1.81 1.49 3.24
C VAL A 33 -0.59 1.10 2.43
N PHE A 34 -0.63 1.33 1.12
CA PHE A 34 0.53 1.17 0.25
C PHE A 34 0.41 2.07 -0.97
N GLY A 35 1.53 2.26 -1.67
CA GLY A 35 1.55 3.04 -2.90
C GLY A 35 2.96 3.42 -3.35
N GLN A 36 3.03 4.00 -4.54
CA GLN A 36 4.26 4.46 -5.18
C GLN A 36 3.96 5.66 -6.09
N GLU A 37 4.98 6.44 -6.45
CA GLU A 37 4.85 7.48 -7.46
C GLU A 37 4.42 6.94 -8.84
N GLY A 38 3.56 7.69 -9.52
CA GLY A 38 3.28 7.48 -10.94
C GLY A 38 4.40 8.05 -11.83
N THR A 39 4.65 7.50 -13.01
CA THR A 39 3.99 6.34 -13.63
C THR A 39 4.60 4.99 -13.23
N ASN A 40 5.65 4.96 -12.40
CA ASN A 40 6.33 3.72 -11.98
C ASN A 40 5.35 2.69 -11.40
N GLY A 41 4.44 3.12 -10.51
CA GLY A 41 3.41 2.24 -9.94
C GLY A 41 2.48 1.60 -10.98
N GLN A 42 2.33 2.21 -12.16
CA GLN A 42 1.50 1.69 -13.26
C GLN A 42 2.04 0.38 -13.82
N HIS A 43 3.35 0.18 -13.75
CA HIS A 43 4.02 -1.03 -14.25
C HIS A 43 4.35 -2.02 -13.14
N ALA A 44 3.90 -1.77 -11.90
CA ALA A 44 4.12 -2.65 -10.76
C ALA A 44 2.82 -3.35 -10.33
N PHE A 45 1.97 -2.67 -9.58
CA PHE A 45 0.82 -3.28 -8.91
C PHE A 45 -0.55 -2.87 -9.48
N MET A 46 -0.62 -1.98 -10.49
CA MET A 46 -1.89 -1.65 -11.16
C MET A 46 -2.54 -2.86 -11.85
N GLN A 47 -1.75 -3.87 -12.24
CA GLN A 47 -2.26 -5.15 -12.72
C GLN A 47 -3.23 -5.78 -11.70
N LEU A 48 -2.86 -5.75 -10.41
CA LEU A 48 -3.71 -6.25 -9.34
C LEU A 48 -5.01 -5.44 -9.27
N MET A 49 -4.94 -4.11 -9.33
CA MET A 49 -6.13 -3.25 -9.22
C MET A 49 -7.13 -3.47 -10.37
N HIS A 50 -6.65 -3.66 -11.60
CA HIS A 50 -7.51 -3.77 -12.79
C HIS A 50 -8.14 -5.15 -12.98
N GLN A 51 -7.48 -6.23 -12.53
CA GLN A 51 -7.88 -7.60 -12.86
C GLN A 51 -8.06 -8.55 -11.67
N SER A 52 -7.64 -8.18 -10.46
CA SER A 52 -8.01 -8.94 -9.26
C SER A 52 -9.50 -8.76 -8.97
N ASP A 53 -10.15 -9.74 -8.35
CA ASP A 53 -11.51 -9.58 -7.83
C ASP A 53 -11.57 -8.61 -6.64
N ASP A 54 -10.48 -8.49 -5.89
CA ASP A 54 -10.41 -7.63 -4.71
C ASP A 54 -10.51 -6.13 -5.03
N ILE A 55 -11.22 -5.38 -4.20
CA ILE A 55 -11.42 -3.95 -4.39
C ILE A 55 -10.36 -3.20 -3.58
N ILE A 56 -9.52 -2.45 -4.28
CA ILE A 56 -8.47 -1.63 -3.67
C ILE A 56 -8.83 -0.15 -3.90
N PRO A 57 -9.47 0.52 -2.92
CA PRO A 57 -9.74 1.95 -3.02
C PRO A 57 -8.43 2.73 -3.19
N THR A 58 -8.40 3.65 -4.16
CA THR A 58 -7.16 4.33 -4.55
C THR A 58 -7.34 5.84 -4.52
N ASP A 59 -6.40 6.55 -3.91
CA ASP A 59 -6.30 8.01 -4.02
C ASP A 59 -5.21 8.35 -5.05
N PHE A 60 -5.60 8.89 -6.20
CA PHE A 60 -4.68 9.54 -7.13
C PHE A 60 -4.46 10.98 -6.69
N ILE A 61 -3.19 11.40 -6.59
CA ILE A 61 -2.83 12.75 -6.18
C ILE A 61 -1.94 13.36 -7.26
N VAL A 62 -2.34 14.51 -7.81
CA VAL A 62 -1.61 15.17 -8.90
C VAL A 62 -1.61 16.68 -8.79
N ALA A 63 -0.46 17.29 -9.09
CA ALA A 63 -0.36 18.74 -9.31
C ALA A 63 -0.59 19.05 -10.79
N LEU A 64 -1.44 20.03 -11.11
CA LEU A 64 -1.76 20.43 -12.49
C LEU A 64 -0.61 21.18 -13.18
N LYS A 65 0.24 21.84 -12.39
CA LYS A 65 1.44 22.55 -12.86
C LYS A 65 2.69 21.88 -12.33
N GLY A 66 3.51 21.37 -13.25
CA GLY A 66 4.85 20.87 -12.97
C GLY A 66 5.82 22.00 -12.60
N ARG A 67 6.91 21.65 -11.91
CA ARG A 67 8.02 22.60 -11.61
C ARG A 67 9.20 22.46 -12.58
N SER A 68 9.16 21.44 -13.43
CA SER A 68 10.20 21.17 -14.43
C SER A 68 9.96 21.94 -15.72
N GLN A 69 11.03 22.22 -16.45
CA GLN A 69 10.98 22.78 -17.80
C GLN A 69 10.36 21.83 -18.85
N TYR A 70 10.24 20.54 -18.54
CA TYR A 70 9.68 19.53 -19.45
C TYR A 70 8.14 19.48 -19.38
N THR A 71 7.49 20.47 -19.99
CA THR A 71 6.02 20.63 -19.98
C THR A 71 5.28 19.47 -20.61
N GLU A 72 5.78 18.92 -21.73
CA GLU A 72 5.15 17.76 -22.40
C GLU A 72 5.22 16.50 -21.54
N ASN A 73 6.33 16.26 -20.83
CA ASN A 73 6.42 15.15 -19.88
C ASN A 73 5.39 15.29 -18.76
N HIS A 74 5.17 16.51 -18.26
CA HIS A 74 4.16 16.75 -17.24
C HIS A 74 2.74 16.54 -17.77
N LYS A 75 2.46 16.97 -19.02
CA LYS A 75 1.19 16.71 -19.69
C LYS A 75 0.92 15.20 -19.81
N VAL A 76 1.91 14.42 -20.21
CA VAL A 76 1.80 12.95 -20.29
C VAL A 76 1.57 12.34 -18.90
N LEU A 77 2.25 12.83 -17.86
CA LEU A 77 2.03 12.38 -16.48
C LEU A 77 0.58 12.61 -16.02
N VAL A 78 0.05 13.81 -16.23
CA VAL A 78 -1.34 14.17 -15.84
C VAL A 78 -2.35 13.36 -16.65
N ALA A 79 -2.13 13.20 -17.96
CA ALA A 79 -2.99 12.37 -18.81
C ALA A 79 -3.05 10.92 -18.32
N ASN A 80 -1.91 10.34 -17.96
CA ASN A 80 -1.85 8.99 -17.39
C ASN A 80 -2.56 8.89 -16.03
N CYS A 81 -2.45 9.90 -15.16
CA CYS A 81 -3.17 9.94 -13.89
C CYS A 81 -4.69 9.87 -14.11
N PHE A 82 -5.22 10.73 -14.99
CA PHE A 82 -6.65 10.77 -15.29
C PHE A 82 -7.13 9.49 -15.97
N ALA A 83 -6.37 9.00 -16.95
CA ALA A 83 -6.70 7.76 -17.66
C ALA A 83 -6.76 6.55 -16.72
N GLN A 84 -5.91 6.48 -15.69
CA GLN A 84 -5.98 5.38 -14.71
C GLN A 84 -7.24 5.45 -13.84
N SER A 85 -7.62 6.65 -13.36
CA SER A 85 -8.88 6.82 -12.62
C SER A 85 -10.11 6.46 -13.48
N GLU A 86 -10.10 6.83 -14.76
CA GLU A 86 -11.16 6.50 -15.72
C GLU A 86 -11.20 5.01 -16.03
N ALA A 87 -10.05 4.37 -16.24
CA ALA A 87 -9.96 2.94 -16.52
C ALA A 87 -10.47 2.09 -15.34
N LEU A 88 -10.16 2.46 -14.10
CA LEU A 88 -10.68 1.78 -12.90
C LEU A 88 -12.21 1.89 -12.79
N MET A 89 -12.79 3.02 -13.21
CA MET A 89 -14.24 3.21 -13.24
C MET A 89 -14.90 2.42 -14.36
N GLN A 90 -14.42 2.58 -15.61
CA GLN A 90 -15.07 2.04 -16.80
C GLN A 90 -14.84 0.54 -16.98
N GLY A 91 -13.62 0.07 -16.70
CA GLY A 91 -13.19 -1.27 -17.07
C GLY A 91 -13.21 -1.50 -18.58
N LYS A 92 -13.30 -2.77 -18.96
CA LYS A 92 -13.46 -3.20 -20.35
C LYS A 92 -14.18 -4.54 -20.40
N THR A 93 -15.38 -4.55 -20.97
CA THR A 93 -16.25 -5.72 -21.02
C THR A 93 -15.73 -6.80 -21.98
N LEU A 94 -16.12 -8.05 -21.75
CA LEU A 94 -15.76 -9.17 -22.63
C LEU A 94 -16.19 -8.91 -24.09
N ALA A 95 -17.36 -8.31 -24.30
CA ALA A 95 -17.86 -7.99 -25.64
C ALA A 95 -16.96 -6.97 -26.38
N GLN A 96 -16.56 -5.90 -25.68
CA GLN A 96 -15.63 -4.90 -26.23
C GLN A 96 -14.29 -5.55 -26.59
N VAL A 97 -13.73 -6.36 -25.68
CA VAL A 97 -12.46 -7.06 -25.94
C VAL A 97 -12.56 -8.01 -27.14
N LYS A 98 -13.66 -8.77 -27.24
CA LYS A 98 -13.87 -9.68 -28.39
C LYS A 98 -13.93 -8.91 -29.71
N ALA A 99 -14.63 -7.77 -29.74
CA ALA A 99 -14.69 -6.91 -30.92
C ALA A 99 -13.31 -6.36 -31.31
N GLU A 100 -12.55 -5.83 -30.34
CA GLU A 100 -11.19 -5.30 -30.56
C GLU A 100 -10.22 -6.38 -31.10
N LEU A 101 -10.30 -7.61 -30.57
CA LEU A 101 -9.44 -8.70 -31.03
C LEU A 101 -9.81 -9.17 -32.44
N LEU A 102 -11.10 -9.22 -32.79
CA LEU A 102 -11.54 -9.53 -34.14
C LEU A 102 -11.07 -8.47 -35.15
N GLU A 103 -11.21 -7.19 -34.81
CA GLU A 103 -10.72 -6.07 -35.63
C GLU A 103 -9.20 -6.10 -35.80
N SER A 104 -8.48 -6.56 -34.78
CA SER A 104 -7.02 -6.77 -34.82
C SER A 104 -6.59 -8.01 -35.63
N GLY A 105 -7.53 -8.72 -36.27
CA GLY A 105 -7.25 -9.85 -37.17
C GLY A 105 -7.04 -11.20 -36.50
N TYR A 106 -7.37 -11.36 -35.21
CA TYR A 106 -7.28 -12.65 -34.53
C TYR A 106 -8.38 -13.62 -34.99
N THR A 107 -8.07 -14.92 -35.01
CA THR A 107 -9.06 -15.95 -35.32
C THR A 107 -10.10 -16.07 -34.20
N SER A 108 -11.30 -16.55 -34.52
CA SER A 108 -12.36 -16.74 -33.51
C SER A 108 -11.92 -17.62 -32.34
N LYS A 109 -11.08 -18.65 -32.61
CA LYS A 109 -10.52 -19.52 -31.56
C LYS A 109 -9.56 -18.77 -30.64
N GLU A 110 -8.74 -17.87 -31.19
CA GLU A 110 -7.85 -17.02 -30.39
C GLU A 110 -8.61 -15.98 -29.58
N VAL A 111 -9.65 -15.39 -30.18
CA VAL A 111 -10.53 -14.41 -29.52
C VAL A 111 -11.19 -15.02 -28.29
N GLU A 112 -11.82 -16.19 -28.42
CA GLU A 112 -12.46 -16.86 -27.28
C GLU A 112 -11.48 -17.20 -26.15
N ARG A 113 -10.23 -17.54 -26.51
CA ARG A 113 -9.18 -17.83 -25.52
C ARG A 113 -8.65 -16.57 -24.86
N LEU A 114 -8.42 -15.49 -25.61
CA LEU A 114 -7.70 -14.30 -25.12
C LEU A 114 -8.63 -13.26 -24.48
N ALA A 115 -9.89 -13.16 -24.91
CA ALA A 115 -10.78 -12.10 -24.47
C ALA A 115 -11.03 -12.10 -22.93
N PRO A 116 -11.19 -13.25 -22.26
CA PRO A 116 -11.34 -13.27 -20.81
C PRO A 116 -10.13 -12.67 -20.07
N HIS A 117 -8.91 -12.94 -20.55
CA HIS A 117 -7.67 -12.42 -19.96
C HIS A 117 -7.46 -10.91 -20.16
N LYS A 118 -8.15 -10.31 -21.13
CA LYS A 118 -8.07 -8.88 -21.46
C LYS A 118 -9.27 -8.08 -20.97
N THR A 119 -10.24 -8.75 -20.35
CA THR A 119 -11.38 -8.11 -19.67
C THR A 119 -10.86 -7.40 -18.42
N MET A 120 -11.41 -6.22 -18.14
CA MET A 120 -11.12 -5.47 -16.92
C MET A 120 -12.44 -5.18 -16.21
N LYS A 121 -12.49 -5.43 -14.90
CA LYS A 121 -13.76 -5.44 -14.15
C LYS A 121 -14.45 -4.07 -14.09
N GLY A 122 -13.67 -2.98 -14.13
CA GLY A 122 -14.21 -1.64 -13.90
C GLY A 122 -14.82 -1.51 -12.51
N ASN A 123 -15.71 -0.54 -12.33
CA ASN A 123 -16.43 -0.29 -11.08
C ASN A 123 -15.54 -0.33 -9.82
N THR A 124 -14.28 0.11 -9.96
CA THR A 124 -13.30 0.13 -8.88
C THR A 124 -13.16 1.58 -8.41
N PRO A 125 -13.49 1.87 -7.14
CA PRO A 125 -13.56 3.24 -6.65
C PRO A 125 -12.16 3.87 -6.55
N SER A 126 -12.09 5.14 -6.93
CA SER A 126 -10.92 5.98 -6.69
C SER A 126 -11.32 7.42 -6.38
N ASN A 127 -10.48 8.12 -5.63
CA ASN A 127 -10.52 9.58 -5.52
C ASN A 127 -9.41 10.17 -6.39
N THR A 128 -9.68 11.31 -7.04
CA THR A 128 -8.65 12.09 -7.73
C THR A 128 -8.51 13.44 -7.05
N LEU A 129 -7.47 13.56 -6.22
CA LEU A 129 -7.10 14.77 -5.50
C LEU A 129 -6.18 15.62 -6.37
N VAL A 130 -6.63 16.83 -6.66
CA VAL A 130 -5.94 17.74 -7.58
C VAL A 130 -5.52 18.99 -6.83
N MET A 131 -4.29 19.45 -7.10
CA MET A 131 -3.79 20.74 -6.63
C MET A 131 -3.21 21.54 -7.80
N ASP A 132 -3.24 22.87 -7.73
CA ASP A 132 -2.69 23.70 -8.81
C ASP A 132 -1.18 23.48 -8.99
N GLN A 133 -0.44 23.48 -7.90
CA GLN A 133 1.00 23.26 -7.88
C GLN A 133 1.42 22.68 -6.53
N LEU A 134 2.49 21.87 -6.52
CA LEU A 134 3.10 21.39 -5.29
C LEU A 134 4.02 22.47 -4.68
N THR A 135 3.50 23.19 -3.70
CA THR A 135 4.17 24.22 -2.89
C THR A 135 4.26 23.74 -1.44
N PRO A 136 5.05 24.40 -0.56
CA PRO A 136 5.06 24.07 0.86
C PRO A 136 3.66 24.14 1.51
N GLU A 137 2.86 25.14 1.10
CA GLU A 137 1.48 25.32 1.58
C GLU A 137 0.58 24.16 1.13
N SER A 138 0.54 23.83 -0.17
CA SER A 138 -0.32 22.75 -0.67
C SER A 138 0.10 21.37 -0.17
N MET A 139 1.42 21.17 0.04
CA MET A 139 1.91 19.96 0.71
C MET A 139 1.44 19.89 2.17
N GLY A 140 1.56 20.98 2.92
CA GLY A 140 1.08 21.04 4.31
C GLY A 140 -0.42 20.77 4.42
N ALA A 141 -1.21 21.37 3.51
CA ALA A 141 -2.65 21.14 3.43
C ALA A 141 -2.99 19.66 3.11
N LEU A 142 -2.23 19.02 2.22
CA LEU A 142 -2.41 17.61 1.89
C LEU A 142 -2.11 16.69 3.09
N LEU A 143 -1.03 16.97 3.83
CA LEU A 143 -0.69 16.20 5.03
C LEU A 143 -1.79 16.36 6.10
N ALA A 144 -2.20 17.59 6.38
CA ALA A 144 -3.26 17.89 7.35
C ALA A 144 -4.61 17.25 6.96
N LEU A 145 -4.93 17.19 5.66
CA LEU A 145 -6.12 16.49 5.15
C LEU A 145 -6.10 15.02 5.59
N TYR A 146 -4.99 14.31 5.40
CA TYR A 146 -4.87 12.92 5.79
C TYR A 146 -4.83 12.73 7.31
N GLU A 147 -4.15 13.60 8.06
CA GLU A 147 -4.16 13.58 9.52
C GLU A 147 -5.60 13.71 10.07
N HIS A 148 -6.40 14.62 9.50
CA HIS A 148 -7.80 14.78 9.90
C HIS A 148 -8.70 13.63 9.43
N LYS A 149 -8.48 13.07 8.23
CA LYS A 149 -9.14 11.83 7.80
C LYS A 149 -8.92 10.72 8.83
N ILE A 150 -7.66 10.50 9.22
CA ILE A 150 -7.25 9.46 10.19
C ILE A 150 -7.90 9.74 11.55
N PHE A 151 -7.87 10.99 12.02
CA PHE A 151 -8.55 11.37 13.27
C PHE A 151 -10.06 11.06 13.23
N VAL A 152 -10.76 11.46 12.18
CA VAL A 152 -12.20 11.22 12.04
C VAL A 152 -12.52 9.73 12.05
N GLN A 153 -11.76 8.93 11.30
CA GLN A 153 -11.90 7.46 11.32
C GLN A 153 -11.69 6.89 12.73
N GLY A 154 -10.67 7.35 13.45
CA GLY A 154 -10.39 6.91 14.81
C GLY A 154 -11.50 7.24 15.81
N VAL A 155 -12.08 8.44 15.68
CA VAL A 155 -13.26 8.86 16.48
C VAL A 155 -14.46 7.97 16.17
N LEU A 156 -14.75 7.72 14.89
CA LEU A 156 -15.88 6.88 14.47
C LEU A 156 -15.72 5.43 14.97
N TRP A 157 -14.51 4.88 14.91
CA TRP A 157 -14.21 3.54 15.42
C TRP A 157 -14.03 3.47 16.93
N GLN A 158 -14.09 4.61 17.63
CA GLN A 158 -13.88 4.72 19.08
C GLN A 158 -12.52 4.16 19.55
N VAL A 159 -11.46 4.34 18.76
CA VAL A 159 -10.09 3.94 19.11
C VAL A 159 -9.24 5.14 19.53
N ASN A 160 -8.16 4.89 20.26
CA ASN A 160 -7.15 5.92 20.49
C ASN A 160 -6.15 5.97 19.32
N SER A 161 -6.25 7.01 18.49
CA SER A 161 -5.36 7.22 17.35
C SER A 161 -3.95 7.68 17.72
N PHE A 162 -3.68 7.95 19.00
CA PHE A 162 -2.47 8.66 19.44
C PHE A 162 -1.57 7.85 20.40
N ASP A 163 -1.84 6.55 20.55
CA ASP A 163 -0.95 5.61 21.25
C ASP A 163 -0.40 4.53 20.32
N GLN A 164 0.59 3.76 20.78
CA GLN A 164 1.25 2.73 19.98
C GLN A 164 1.77 1.55 20.81
N TRP A 165 0.98 1.05 21.76
CA TRP A 165 1.36 -0.06 22.66
C TRP A 165 1.85 -1.33 21.94
N GLY A 166 1.40 -1.55 20.69
CA GLY A 166 1.77 -2.72 19.89
C GLY A 166 3.28 -2.87 19.62
N VAL A 167 4.09 -1.82 19.77
CA VAL A 167 5.54 -1.88 19.53
C VAL A 167 6.34 -2.42 20.71
N GLU A 168 5.74 -2.52 21.89
CA GLU A 168 6.48 -2.77 23.14
C GLU A 168 6.97 -4.22 23.26
N LEU A 169 6.12 -5.19 22.90
CA LEU A 169 6.48 -6.61 22.98
C LEU A 169 7.71 -6.91 22.11
N GLY A 170 7.78 -6.34 20.90
CA GLY A 170 8.92 -6.52 20.00
C GLY A 170 10.22 -5.98 20.60
N LYS A 171 10.18 -4.83 21.29
CA LYS A 171 11.35 -4.26 21.97
C LYS A 171 11.82 -5.14 23.12
N GLN A 172 10.89 -5.60 23.96
CA GLN A 172 11.20 -6.48 25.09
C GLN A 172 11.81 -7.81 24.64
N LEU A 173 11.20 -8.46 23.64
CA LEU A 173 11.73 -9.69 23.06
C LEU A 173 13.07 -9.45 22.36
N GLY A 174 13.24 -8.32 21.67
CA GLY A 174 14.50 -7.93 21.03
C GLY A 174 15.67 -7.88 22.01
N SER A 175 15.48 -7.26 23.18
CA SER A 175 16.48 -7.25 24.25
C SER A 175 16.83 -8.65 24.76
N ARG A 176 15.82 -9.51 24.97
CA ARG A 176 16.05 -10.90 25.39
C ARG A 176 16.82 -11.72 24.36
N ILE A 177 16.44 -11.60 23.08
CA ILE A 177 17.12 -12.26 21.97
C ILE A 177 18.58 -11.78 21.87
N LEU A 178 18.83 -10.47 22.04
CA LEU A 178 20.19 -9.92 22.05
C LEU A 178 21.04 -10.52 23.18
N SER A 179 20.52 -10.55 24.41
CA SER A 179 21.22 -11.19 25.54
C SER A 179 21.49 -12.68 25.28
N ALA A 180 20.55 -13.40 24.68
CA ALA A 180 20.75 -14.80 24.30
C ALA A 180 21.80 -14.97 23.20
N ILE A 181 21.89 -14.03 22.26
CA ILE A 181 22.98 -13.98 21.27
C ILE A 181 24.33 -13.74 21.97
N ASP A 182 24.38 -12.90 22.99
CA ASP A 182 25.60 -12.59 23.74
C ASP A 182 26.03 -13.70 24.72
N GLY A 183 25.22 -14.77 24.85
CA GLY A 183 25.58 -15.97 25.60
C GLY A 183 24.79 -16.20 26.88
N ALA A 184 23.79 -15.35 27.18
CA ALA A 184 22.83 -15.67 28.23
C ALA A 184 21.97 -16.88 27.83
N GLU A 185 21.63 -17.72 28.82
CA GLU A 185 20.63 -18.77 28.63
C GLU A 185 19.23 -18.17 28.86
N ASP A 186 18.28 -18.54 28.00
CA ASP A 186 16.87 -18.12 28.11
C ASP A 186 15.96 -19.26 27.63
N ASP A 187 15.52 -20.08 28.59
CA ASP A 187 14.65 -21.25 28.38
C ASP A 187 13.21 -20.88 27.99
N LEU A 188 12.84 -19.60 28.14
CA LEU A 188 11.52 -19.10 27.74
C LEU A 188 11.48 -18.73 26.24
N LEU A 189 12.61 -18.82 25.52
CA LEU A 189 12.64 -18.67 24.07
C LEU A 189 12.08 -19.92 23.37
N SER A 190 11.36 -19.71 22.26
CA SER A 190 10.87 -20.82 21.45
C SER A 190 12.03 -21.60 20.81
N ALA A 191 11.80 -22.90 20.53
CA ALA A 191 12.78 -23.74 19.83
C ALA A 191 13.18 -23.16 18.45
N SER A 192 12.25 -22.47 17.77
CA SER A 192 12.53 -21.76 16.52
C SER A 192 13.54 -20.63 16.75
N SER A 193 13.28 -19.77 17.75
CA SER A 193 14.17 -18.66 18.11
C SER A 193 15.57 -19.14 18.52
N GLN A 194 15.63 -20.17 19.36
CA GLN A 194 16.90 -20.79 19.78
C GLN A 194 17.70 -21.33 18.59
N SER A 195 17.03 -22.01 17.65
CA SER A 195 17.67 -22.54 16.43
C SER A 195 18.22 -21.43 15.53
N LEU A 196 17.50 -20.31 15.38
CA LEU A 196 17.96 -19.15 14.60
C LEU A 196 19.18 -18.49 15.25
N ILE A 197 19.16 -18.34 16.58
CA ILE A 197 20.30 -17.80 17.35
C ILE A 197 21.53 -18.70 17.18
N ALA A 198 21.37 -20.02 17.33
CA ALA A 198 22.46 -20.98 17.14
C ALA A 198 23.07 -20.89 15.73
N ARG A 199 22.22 -20.79 14.69
CA ARG A 199 22.66 -20.61 13.31
C ARG A 199 23.39 -19.29 13.08
N PHE A 200 22.91 -18.19 13.67
CA PHE A 200 23.58 -16.88 13.60
C PHE A 200 24.98 -16.93 14.24
N LYS A 201 25.10 -17.50 15.45
CA LYS A 201 26.39 -17.68 16.15
C LYS A 201 27.38 -18.53 15.34
N ALA A 202 26.91 -19.64 14.77
CA ALA A 202 27.74 -20.51 13.94
C ALA A 202 28.30 -19.78 12.70
N GLY A 203 27.50 -18.92 12.06
CA GLY A 203 27.93 -18.12 10.91
C GLY A 203 28.99 -17.07 11.25
N GLY A 204 28.95 -16.49 12.46
CA GLY A 204 29.95 -15.54 12.94
C GLY A 204 31.31 -16.17 13.22
N ASN A 205 31.33 -17.39 13.75
CA ASN A 205 32.57 -18.13 14.05
C ASN A 205 33.31 -18.63 12.80
N SER A 206 32.61 -18.78 11.67
CA SER A 206 33.22 -19.25 10.42
C SER A 206 34.16 -18.24 9.74
N LYS A 207 34.18 -16.97 10.17
CA LYS A 207 35.09 -15.92 9.67
C LYS A 207 36.38 -15.76 10.49
N LYS A 208 36.49 -16.34 11.69
CA LYS A 208 37.71 -16.27 12.52
C LYS A 208 38.75 -17.37 12.20
N ASN A 209 38.37 -18.37 11.39
CA ASN A 209 39.23 -19.49 10.98
C ASN A 209 39.60 -19.46 9.48
N ARG A 210 39.63 -18.27 8.86
CA ARG A 210 40.21 -18.05 7.52
C ARG A 210 41.22 -16.92 7.58
#